data_AF-A0A661IDY1-F1
#
_entry.id   AF-A0A661IDY1-F1
#
_cell.length_a   1.000
_cell.length_b   1.000
_cell.length_c   1.000
_cell.angle_alpha   90.00
_cell.angle_beta   90.00
_cell.angle_gamma   90.00
#
_symmetry.space_group_name_H-M   'P 1'
#
loop_
_entity.id
_entity.type
_entity.pdbx_description
1 polymer ?
#
loop_
_entity_poly.entity_id
_entity_poly.type
_entity_poly.pdbx_seq_one_letter_code
_entity_poly.pdbx_strand_id
1 'polypeptide(L)'
;MKILNSLKENSGDIILLEEYINNNYQDLYDFFYNSNKDELFKYKDDIKSYIGFSYHNLRILNNTNKLNLDFIALLIDVCEKLDLLMEFKLLYQILEKSDYNIGNRLKSTSLYCMNINNYIDYDYYLIVDSLEVAYIDEGDSKELLSVTIIKFYLLLLDKFKFKFKDTKELMNNLYEYYKSRNIPFFDTRIIEEIFSIDIIENTEAINEIKIIFNNYLYEKDILIDFTKLVIIENSHYSNILLALGDVTFDKIRAVSVDYVRENIGNERDVHNGLNRGIKILDNEQELYQYIKSFSNKHKAKLNSSFEETIHYLDNKIINIIDWGCGQALATSLLIDFIKDNQLSIKLSDIILIEPSKIALSRGLLHLNVLKNNQDLNVKAINKDIDSLSEDDLIINNSNITLHLFSNILDVTLFKLNIQFLQKISNSQNNLNYFICVSPNINDSRNSRIDLFYEYFNRNFKTNLILERNDSINGNARYEKIFKVDFT
;
A
#
# COMPACT_ATOMS: atom_id res chain seq x y z
N MET A 1 4.34 1.85 25.83
CA MET A 1 4.23 1.18 27.16
C MET A 1 2.78 0.91 27.59
N LYS A 2 1.87 1.91 27.62
CA LYS A 2 0.47 1.70 28.05
C LYS A 2 -0.25 0.60 27.28
N ILE A 3 -0.14 0.60 25.94
CA ILE A 3 -0.80 -0.40 25.08
C ILE A 3 -0.28 -1.83 25.33
N LEU A 4 1.04 -2.03 25.43
CA LEU A 4 1.64 -3.34 25.73
C LEU A 4 1.24 -3.86 27.11
N ASN A 5 1.19 -2.98 28.12
CA ASN A 5 0.75 -3.37 29.46
C ASN A 5 -0.71 -3.81 29.45
N SER A 6 -1.60 -3.01 28.86
CA SER A 6 -3.02 -3.36 28.75
C SER A 6 -3.23 -4.62 27.92
N LEU A 7 -2.51 -4.79 26.83
CA LEU A 7 -2.55 -6.02 26.03
C LEU A 7 -2.11 -7.23 26.87
N LYS A 8 -1.03 -7.11 27.65
CA LYS A 8 -0.54 -8.19 28.53
C LYS A 8 -1.53 -8.54 29.63
N GLU A 9 -2.15 -7.55 30.26
CA GLU A 9 -3.19 -7.73 31.28
C GLU A 9 -4.39 -8.52 30.75
N ASN A 10 -4.78 -8.28 29.50
CA ASN A 10 -5.89 -8.98 28.86
C ASN A 10 -5.50 -10.30 28.18
N SER A 11 -4.21 -10.62 28.10
CA SER A 11 -3.73 -11.84 27.41
C SER A 11 -3.66 -13.08 28.29
N GLY A 12 -4.01 -12.99 29.58
CA GLY A 12 -4.07 -14.13 30.49
C GLY A 12 -5.27 -15.05 30.26
N ASP A 13 -6.32 -14.54 29.62
CA ASP A 13 -7.55 -15.26 29.29
C ASP A 13 -7.89 -15.07 27.80
N ILE A 14 -8.38 -16.11 27.14
CA ILE A 14 -8.64 -16.08 25.70
C ILE A 14 -9.80 -15.16 25.33
N ILE A 15 -10.86 -15.11 26.14
CA ILE A 15 -12.04 -14.29 25.87
C ILE A 15 -11.65 -12.81 26.03
N LEU A 16 -10.94 -12.49 27.11
CA LEU A 16 -10.45 -11.12 27.33
C LEU A 16 -9.48 -10.67 26.23
N LEU A 17 -8.63 -11.56 25.74
CA LEU A 17 -7.71 -11.25 24.65
C LEU A 17 -8.45 -10.94 23.36
N GLU A 18 -9.42 -11.77 22.97
CA GLU A 18 -10.22 -11.54 21.76
C GLU A 18 -11.05 -10.25 21.87
N GLU A 19 -11.70 -10.01 23.00
CA GLU A 19 -12.41 -8.75 23.25
C GLU A 19 -11.46 -7.54 23.16
N TYR A 20 -10.26 -7.66 23.73
CA TYR A 20 -9.28 -6.59 23.70
C TYR A 20 -8.79 -6.31 22.27
N ILE A 21 -8.45 -7.34 21.50
CA ILE A 21 -8.05 -7.20 20.09
C ILE A 21 -9.16 -6.52 19.31
N ASN A 22 -10.38 -7.04 19.38
CA ASN A 22 -11.52 -6.51 18.62
C ASN A 22 -11.78 -5.04 18.95
N ASN A 23 -11.72 -4.65 20.23
CA ASN A 23 -12.03 -3.29 20.66
C ASN A 23 -10.89 -2.29 20.43
N ASN A 24 -9.63 -2.72 20.42
CA ASN A 24 -8.46 -1.85 20.42
C ASN A 24 -7.56 -2.05 19.18
N TYR A 25 -8.04 -2.71 18.13
CA TYR A 25 -7.23 -3.05 16.96
C TYR A 25 -6.55 -1.84 16.30
N GLN A 26 -7.22 -0.67 16.22
CA GLN A 26 -6.59 0.55 15.69
C GLN A 26 -5.37 1.00 16.51
N ASP A 27 -5.46 0.96 17.83
CA ASP A 27 -4.33 1.32 18.71
C ASP A 27 -3.19 0.30 18.62
N LEU A 28 -3.53 -0.99 18.46
CA LEU A 28 -2.56 -2.05 18.23
C LEU A 28 -1.85 -1.86 16.89
N TYR A 29 -2.61 -1.58 15.83
CA TYR A 29 -2.07 -1.29 14.50
C TYR A 29 -1.15 -0.07 14.52
N ASP A 30 -1.55 1.01 15.20
CA ASP A 30 -0.74 2.22 15.34
C ASP A 30 0.57 1.96 16.07
N PHE A 31 0.53 1.19 17.16
CA PHE A 31 1.72 0.86 17.92
C PHE A 31 2.67 -0.09 17.20
N PHE A 32 2.16 -1.16 16.58
CA PHE A 32 3.01 -2.21 16.00
C PHE A 32 3.40 -1.95 14.55
N TYR A 33 2.50 -1.37 13.74
CA TYR A 33 2.74 -1.15 12.31
C TYR A 33 3.30 0.24 12.01
N ASN A 34 2.68 1.29 12.56
CA ASN A 34 2.95 2.68 12.20
C ASN A 34 4.13 3.31 12.98
N SER A 35 4.55 2.72 14.11
CA SER A 35 5.77 3.12 14.81
C SER A 35 7.01 2.88 13.93
N ASN A 36 7.93 3.84 13.95
CA ASN A 36 9.21 3.65 13.26
C ASN A 36 10.04 2.56 13.95
N LYS A 37 11.03 2.01 13.23
CA LYS A 37 11.85 0.90 13.71
C LYS A 37 12.55 1.22 15.04
N ASP A 38 13.08 2.42 15.20
CA ASP A 38 13.83 2.81 16.40
C ASP A 38 12.92 2.95 17.62
N GLU A 39 11.71 3.46 17.46
CA GLU A 39 10.68 3.51 18.50
C GLU A 39 10.28 2.11 18.95
N LEU A 40 10.04 1.23 17.99
CA LEU A 40 9.63 -0.15 18.27
C LEU A 40 10.77 -0.95 18.91
N PHE A 41 12.02 -0.69 18.51
CA PHE A 41 13.22 -1.34 19.05
C PHE A 41 13.38 -1.11 20.57
N LYS A 42 12.96 0.05 21.09
CA LYS A 42 12.95 0.34 22.53
C LYS A 42 12.09 -0.64 23.33
N TYR A 43 11.10 -1.27 22.69
CA TYR A 43 10.18 -2.23 23.30
C TYR A 43 10.48 -3.69 22.90
N LYS A 44 11.63 -3.97 22.27
CA LYS A 44 11.95 -5.29 21.74
C LYS A 44 11.83 -6.40 22.79
N ASP A 45 12.42 -6.21 23.97
CA ASP A 45 12.38 -7.22 25.04
C ASP A 45 10.98 -7.38 25.65
N ASP A 46 10.21 -6.29 25.74
CA ASP A 46 8.83 -6.32 26.22
C ASP A 46 7.91 -7.08 25.25
N ILE A 47 8.06 -6.84 23.95
CA ILE A 47 7.32 -7.52 22.88
C ILE A 47 7.68 -9.01 22.89
N LYS A 48 8.97 -9.34 22.99
CA LYS A 48 9.44 -10.72 23.13
C LYS A 48 8.82 -11.41 24.34
N SER A 49 8.85 -10.76 25.49
CA SER A 49 8.27 -11.24 26.74
C SER A 49 6.76 -11.45 26.62
N TYR A 50 6.07 -10.52 25.96
CA TYR A 50 4.63 -10.61 25.68
C TYR A 50 4.28 -11.83 24.83
N ILE A 51 4.97 -12.04 23.70
CA ILE A 51 4.69 -13.17 22.81
C ILE A 51 4.94 -14.49 23.56
N GLY A 52 6.04 -14.60 24.30
CA GLY A 52 6.33 -15.79 25.10
C GLY A 52 5.26 -16.08 26.17
N PHE A 53 4.79 -15.04 26.88
CA PHE A 53 3.74 -15.15 27.90
C PHE A 53 2.38 -15.54 27.29
N SER A 54 2.00 -14.93 26.17
CA SER A 54 0.67 -15.05 25.57
C SER A 54 0.54 -16.19 24.55
N TYR A 55 1.64 -16.85 24.17
CA TYR A 55 1.68 -17.81 23.07
C TYR A 55 0.59 -18.89 23.13
N HIS A 56 0.29 -19.43 24.33
CA HIS A 56 -0.76 -20.43 24.46
C HIS A 56 -2.12 -19.90 23.98
N ASN A 57 -2.49 -18.69 24.42
CA ASN A 57 -3.73 -18.03 24.06
C ASN A 57 -3.71 -17.56 22.60
N LEU A 58 -2.60 -16.99 22.11
CA LEU A 58 -2.44 -16.62 20.70
C LEU A 58 -2.67 -17.80 19.75
N ARG A 59 -2.21 -19.00 20.13
CA ARG A 59 -2.35 -20.22 19.32
C ARG A 59 -3.79 -20.74 19.22
N ILE A 60 -4.63 -20.44 20.22
CA ILE A 60 -6.01 -20.92 20.29
C ILE A 60 -7.05 -19.82 20.01
N LEU A 61 -6.60 -18.63 19.56
CA LEU A 61 -7.48 -17.60 19.04
C LEU A 61 -8.41 -18.19 17.97
N ASN A 62 -9.65 -17.71 17.95
CA ASN A 62 -10.62 -18.08 16.95
C ASN A 62 -10.07 -17.74 15.56
N ASN A 63 -9.74 -18.77 14.79
CA ASN A 63 -9.16 -18.67 13.46
C ASN A 63 -10.19 -18.33 12.37
N THR A 64 -11.47 -18.19 12.72
CA THR A 64 -12.49 -17.64 11.82
C THR A 64 -12.67 -16.13 11.99
N ASN A 65 -12.11 -15.53 13.05
CA ASN A 65 -12.14 -14.09 13.25
C ASN A 65 -10.96 -13.44 12.52
N LYS A 66 -11.27 -12.57 11.56
CA LYS A 66 -10.28 -11.88 10.74
C LYS A 66 -9.35 -10.98 11.57
N LEU A 67 -9.86 -10.23 12.54
CA LEU A 67 -9.05 -9.35 13.40
C LEU A 67 -8.05 -10.13 14.25
N ASN A 68 -8.40 -11.33 14.69
CA ASN A 68 -7.47 -12.21 15.40
C ASN A 68 -6.29 -12.61 14.49
N LEU A 69 -6.58 -13.03 13.25
CA LEU A 69 -5.54 -13.42 12.29
C LEU A 69 -4.70 -12.22 11.87
N ASP A 70 -5.32 -11.07 11.63
CA ASP A 70 -4.63 -9.81 11.32
C ASP A 70 -3.72 -9.36 12.47
N PHE A 71 -4.12 -9.60 13.73
CA PHE A 71 -3.27 -9.33 14.89
C PHE A 71 -2.06 -10.26 14.95
N ILE A 72 -2.21 -11.55 14.64
CA ILE A 72 -1.07 -12.47 14.52
C ILE A 72 -0.13 -12.04 13.39
N ALA A 73 -0.67 -11.67 12.22
CA ALA A 73 0.12 -11.17 11.09
C ALA A 73 0.90 -9.90 11.45
N LEU A 74 0.27 -8.98 12.18
CA LEU A 74 0.91 -7.76 12.71
C LEU A 74 2.09 -8.11 13.63
N LEU A 75 1.93 -9.07 14.55
CA LEU A 75 3.02 -9.51 15.40
C LEU A 75 4.16 -10.19 14.61
N ILE A 76 3.84 -10.93 13.54
CA ILE A 76 4.86 -11.56 12.66
C ILE A 76 5.69 -10.50 11.95
N ASP A 77 5.05 -9.46 11.39
CA ASP A 77 5.75 -8.34 10.75
C ASP A 77 6.69 -7.63 11.74
N VAL A 78 6.22 -7.39 12.96
CA VAL A 78 7.03 -6.83 14.06
C VAL A 78 8.23 -7.73 14.40
N CYS A 79 8.02 -9.04 14.44
CA CYS A 79 9.11 -9.98 14.72
C CYS A 79 10.18 -9.93 13.64
N GLU A 80 9.79 -9.79 12.37
CA GLU A 80 10.74 -9.60 11.26
C GLU A 80 11.48 -8.26 11.39
N LYS A 81 10.77 -7.16 11.68
CA LYS A 81 11.37 -5.82 11.89
C LYS A 81 12.39 -5.78 13.03
N LEU A 82 12.15 -6.53 14.11
CA LEU A 82 12.96 -6.54 15.34
C LEU A 82 13.96 -7.70 15.43
N ASP A 83 14.07 -8.55 14.41
CA ASP A 83 14.92 -9.74 14.40
C ASP A 83 14.58 -10.72 15.56
N LEU A 84 13.29 -10.93 15.83
CA LEU A 84 12.76 -11.88 16.83
C LEU A 84 12.40 -13.21 16.16
N LEU A 85 13.42 -13.97 15.74
CA LEU A 85 13.24 -15.14 14.87
C LEU A 85 12.47 -16.30 15.51
N MET A 86 12.66 -16.52 16.82
CA MET A 86 11.95 -17.60 17.52
C MET A 86 10.46 -17.28 17.62
N GLU A 87 10.14 -16.03 17.97
CA GLU A 87 8.79 -15.52 18.07
C GLU A 87 8.11 -15.49 16.68
N PHE A 88 8.82 -15.06 15.64
CA PHE A 88 8.38 -15.17 14.24
C PHE A 88 7.96 -16.60 13.92
N LYS A 89 8.83 -17.58 14.23
CA LYS A 89 8.57 -19.01 13.97
C LYS A 89 7.31 -19.49 14.67
N LEU A 90 7.15 -19.16 15.94
CA LEU A 90 5.99 -19.58 16.73
C LEU A 90 4.68 -19.00 16.16
N LEU A 91 4.68 -17.73 15.81
CA LEU A 91 3.49 -17.04 15.30
C LEU A 91 3.14 -17.46 13.87
N TYR A 92 4.14 -17.61 13.00
CA TYR A 92 3.91 -18.03 11.61
C TYR A 92 3.31 -19.45 11.53
N GLN A 93 3.70 -20.36 12.45
CA GLN A 93 3.07 -21.69 12.56
C GLN A 93 1.59 -21.67 12.96
N ILE A 94 1.09 -20.56 13.51
CA ILE A 94 -0.33 -20.36 13.78
C ILE A 94 -1.04 -20.06 12.46
N LEU A 95 -0.51 -19.11 11.66
CA LEU A 95 -1.11 -18.73 10.37
C LEU A 95 -0.97 -19.80 9.29
N GLU A 96 0.08 -20.62 9.31
CA GLU A 96 0.24 -21.74 8.37
C GLU A 96 -0.90 -22.78 8.48
N LYS A 97 -1.64 -22.77 9.60
CA LYS A 97 -2.80 -23.64 9.85
C LYS A 97 -4.14 -22.98 9.53
N SER A 98 -4.13 -21.75 9.04
CA SER A 98 -5.32 -21.04 8.58
C SER A 98 -5.21 -20.75 7.08
N ASP A 99 -6.30 -20.27 6.49
CA ASP A 99 -6.33 -19.82 5.09
C ASP A 99 -5.79 -18.38 4.92
N TYR A 100 -5.09 -17.84 5.93
CA TYR A 100 -4.62 -16.46 5.93
C TYR A 100 -3.45 -16.25 4.96
N ASN A 101 -3.63 -15.38 3.98
CA ASN A 101 -2.58 -14.99 3.06
C ASN A 101 -1.76 -13.84 3.64
N ILE A 102 -0.61 -14.17 4.23
CA ILE A 102 0.33 -13.21 4.84
C ILE A 102 1.21 -12.46 3.82
N GLY A 103 1.18 -12.86 2.56
CA GLY A 103 2.04 -12.31 1.50
C GLY A 103 3.41 -12.99 1.36
N ASN A 104 3.97 -12.85 0.16
CA ASN A 104 5.13 -13.62 -0.28
C ASN A 104 6.45 -13.13 0.31
N ARG A 105 6.55 -11.88 0.74
CA ARG A 105 7.73 -11.39 1.48
C ARG A 105 7.90 -12.13 2.81
N LEU A 106 6.86 -12.18 3.64
CA LEU A 106 6.92 -12.87 4.94
C LEU A 106 6.98 -14.40 4.77
N LYS A 107 6.38 -14.94 3.69
CA LYS A 107 6.60 -16.32 3.27
C LYS A 107 8.08 -16.57 2.95
N SER A 108 8.75 -15.68 2.22
CA SER A 108 10.19 -15.76 1.98
C SER A 108 10.99 -15.73 3.29
N THR A 109 10.61 -14.89 4.25
CA THR A 109 11.24 -14.88 5.58
C THR A 109 11.12 -16.24 6.27
N SER A 110 9.94 -16.88 6.19
CA SER A 110 9.73 -18.21 6.78
C SER A 110 10.69 -19.27 6.21
N LEU A 111 11.01 -19.21 4.92
CA LEU A 111 11.85 -20.21 4.25
C LEU A 111 13.27 -20.26 4.81
N TYR A 112 13.78 -19.15 5.34
CA TYR A 112 15.10 -19.12 5.99
C TYR A 112 15.05 -19.08 7.53
N CYS A 113 13.85 -19.00 8.13
CA CYS A 113 13.67 -19.03 9.59
C CYS A 113 13.19 -20.40 10.12
N MET A 114 12.56 -21.20 9.28
CA MET A 114 11.87 -22.44 9.69
C MET A 114 12.71 -23.70 9.44
N ASN A 115 12.85 -24.53 10.48
CA ASN A 115 13.35 -25.91 10.40
C ASN A 115 14.69 -26.15 9.68
N ILE A 116 15.56 -25.14 9.63
CA ILE A 116 16.87 -25.27 9.02
C ILE A 116 17.92 -25.68 10.06
N ASN A 117 18.57 -26.80 9.82
CA ASN A 117 19.66 -27.32 10.65
C ASN A 117 21.02 -27.19 9.95
N ASN A 118 21.04 -27.12 8.61
CA ASN A 118 22.26 -27.11 7.80
C ASN A 118 22.15 -26.16 6.58
N TYR A 119 23.28 -25.83 5.95
CA TYR A 119 23.32 -24.95 4.78
C TYR A 119 22.57 -25.51 3.57
N ILE A 120 22.48 -26.84 3.45
CA ILE A 120 21.79 -27.51 2.35
C ILE A 120 20.26 -27.46 2.48
N ASP A 121 19.75 -27.09 3.66
CA ASP A 121 18.31 -26.99 3.90
C ASP A 121 17.72 -25.69 3.30
N TYR A 122 18.56 -24.72 2.89
CA TYR A 122 18.08 -23.49 2.26
C TYR A 122 17.78 -23.71 0.79
N ASP A 123 16.51 -23.54 0.43
CA ASP A 123 16.08 -23.44 -0.95
C ASP A 123 16.11 -21.98 -1.40
N TYR A 124 17.27 -21.53 -1.90
CA TYR A 124 17.42 -20.16 -2.39
C TYR A 124 16.57 -19.88 -3.63
N TYR A 125 16.15 -20.90 -4.39
CA TYR A 125 15.23 -20.71 -5.52
C TYR A 125 13.89 -20.24 -4.99
N LEU A 126 13.31 -20.95 -4.01
CA LEU A 126 12.03 -20.57 -3.41
C LEU A 126 12.07 -19.19 -2.72
N ILE A 127 13.21 -18.82 -2.10
CA ILE A 127 13.40 -17.49 -1.50
C ILE A 127 13.31 -16.40 -2.58
N VAL A 128 14.08 -16.53 -3.65
CA VAL A 128 14.10 -15.55 -4.75
C VAL A 128 12.77 -15.51 -5.49
N ASP A 129 12.17 -16.67 -5.77
CA ASP A 129 10.84 -16.79 -6.40
C ASP A 129 9.77 -16.05 -5.56
N SER A 130 9.76 -16.25 -4.24
CA SER A 130 8.79 -15.59 -3.35
C SER A 130 8.97 -14.08 -3.34
N LEU A 131 10.21 -13.58 -3.29
CA LEU A 131 10.49 -12.14 -3.31
C LEU A 131 10.14 -11.51 -4.66
N GLU A 132 10.32 -12.23 -5.77
CA GLU A 132 9.88 -11.78 -7.09
C GLU A 132 8.35 -11.64 -7.15
N VAL A 133 7.60 -12.60 -6.61
CA VAL A 133 6.14 -12.50 -6.50
C VAL A 133 5.72 -11.32 -5.62
N ALA A 134 6.39 -11.10 -4.49
CA ALA A 134 6.13 -9.94 -3.63
C ALA A 134 6.29 -8.61 -4.38
N TYR A 135 7.31 -8.51 -5.26
CA TYR A 135 7.49 -7.34 -6.12
C TYR A 135 6.41 -7.25 -7.21
N ILE A 136 6.31 -8.29 -8.05
CA ILE A 136 5.54 -8.27 -9.28
C ILE A 136 4.05 -8.26 -9.01
N ASP A 137 3.58 -9.02 -8.00
CA ASP A 137 2.16 -9.28 -7.72
C ASP A 137 1.63 -8.54 -6.49
N GLU A 138 2.47 -8.27 -5.50
CA GLU A 138 2.06 -7.60 -4.25
C GLU A 138 2.47 -6.13 -4.17
N GLY A 139 3.40 -5.68 -5.02
CA GLY A 139 3.83 -4.28 -5.08
C GLY A 139 4.75 -3.86 -3.93
N ASP A 140 5.37 -4.82 -3.24
CA ASP A 140 6.39 -4.54 -2.24
C ASP A 140 7.58 -3.81 -2.87
N SER A 141 8.14 -2.82 -2.16
CA SER A 141 9.19 -1.98 -2.72
C SER A 141 10.54 -2.70 -2.80
N LYS A 142 11.39 -2.25 -3.71
CA LYS A 142 12.77 -2.77 -3.83
C LYS A 142 13.53 -2.63 -2.52
N GLU A 143 13.33 -1.53 -1.80
CA GLU A 143 13.91 -1.30 -0.49
C GLU A 143 13.49 -2.39 0.49
N LEU A 144 12.19 -2.65 0.61
CA LEU A 144 11.64 -3.63 1.54
C LEU A 144 12.18 -5.04 1.26
N LEU A 145 12.25 -5.43 -0.01
CA LEU A 145 12.77 -6.75 -0.41
C LEU A 145 14.29 -6.86 -0.21
N SER A 146 15.03 -5.76 -0.44
CA SER A 146 16.47 -5.70 -0.18
C SER A 146 16.77 -5.84 1.31
N VAL A 147 15.97 -5.20 2.16
CA VAL A 147 16.06 -5.35 3.63
C VAL A 147 15.86 -6.82 4.04
N THR A 148 14.85 -7.50 3.49
CA THR A 148 14.58 -8.91 3.78
C THR A 148 15.77 -9.81 3.39
N ILE A 149 16.33 -9.65 2.19
CA ILE A 149 17.44 -10.52 1.74
C ILE A 149 18.76 -10.22 2.45
N ILE A 150 19.02 -8.96 2.82
CA ILE A 150 20.21 -8.60 3.62
C ILE A 150 20.11 -9.18 5.03
N LYS A 151 18.93 -9.17 5.64
CA LYS A 151 18.70 -9.84 6.95
C LYS A 151 18.93 -11.34 6.87
N PHE A 152 18.49 -11.99 5.79
CA PHE A 152 18.81 -13.40 5.55
C PHE A 152 20.32 -13.64 5.53
N TYR A 153 21.07 -12.81 4.80
CA TYR A 153 22.53 -12.93 4.73
C TYR A 153 23.18 -12.74 6.11
N LEU A 154 22.78 -11.71 6.86
CA LEU A 154 23.27 -11.47 8.23
C LEU A 154 22.97 -12.64 9.18
N LEU A 155 21.79 -13.26 9.04
CA LEU A 155 21.42 -14.46 9.81
C LEU A 155 22.31 -15.65 9.49
N LEU A 156 22.61 -15.90 8.21
CA LEU A 156 23.52 -16.96 7.80
C LEU A 156 24.92 -16.77 8.38
N LEU A 157 25.43 -15.54 8.32
CA LEU A 157 26.74 -15.17 8.88
C LEU A 157 26.81 -15.40 10.39
N ASP A 158 25.73 -15.11 11.12
CA ASP A 158 25.69 -15.33 12.57
C ASP A 158 25.53 -16.82 12.93
N LYS A 159 24.71 -17.57 12.19
CA LYS A 159 24.42 -18.99 12.44
C LYS A 159 25.57 -19.91 12.08
N PHE A 160 26.24 -19.65 10.96
CA PHE A 160 27.35 -20.46 10.45
C PHE A 160 28.70 -19.75 10.59
N LYS A 161 28.93 -19.16 11.76
CA LYS A 161 30.25 -18.62 12.14
C LYS A 161 31.32 -19.66 11.80
N PHE A 162 32.42 -19.19 11.19
CA PHE A 162 33.55 -20.00 10.72
C PHE A 162 33.31 -20.88 9.49
N LYS A 163 32.11 -20.90 8.89
CA LYS A 163 31.84 -21.50 7.57
C LYS A 163 31.60 -20.44 6.50
N PHE A 164 32.43 -19.40 6.51
CA PHE A 164 32.26 -18.23 5.62
C PHE A 164 32.30 -18.59 4.13
N LYS A 165 33.08 -19.60 3.75
CA LYS A 165 33.11 -20.10 2.37
C LYS A 165 31.77 -20.66 1.92
N ASP A 166 31.16 -21.54 2.72
CA ASP A 166 29.85 -22.14 2.41
C ASP A 166 28.75 -21.07 2.35
N THR A 167 28.77 -20.13 3.30
CA THR A 167 27.84 -18.98 3.31
C THR A 167 28.01 -18.10 2.06
N LYS A 168 29.25 -17.81 1.65
CA LYS A 168 29.52 -17.03 0.45
C LYS A 168 29.05 -17.75 -0.81
N GLU A 169 29.27 -19.06 -0.90
CA GLU A 169 28.83 -19.88 -2.03
C GLU A 169 27.30 -19.88 -2.16
N LEU A 170 26.57 -20.09 -1.06
CA LEU A 170 25.11 -20.02 -1.04
C LEU A 170 24.59 -18.65 -1.52
N MET A 171 25.16 -17.56 -1.00
CA MET A 171 24.75 -16.21 -1.39
C MET A 171 25.10 -15.87 -2.83
N ASN A 172 26.24 -16.36 -3.35
CA ASN A 172 26.60 -16.21 -4.75
C ASN A 172 25.60 -16.95 -5.65
N ASN A 173 25.24 -18.19 -5.32
CA ASN A 173 24.26 -18.96 -6.09
C ASN A 173 22.89 -18.28 -6.11
N LEU A 174 22.45 -17.77 -4.96
CA LEU A 174 21.22 -16.98 -4.85
C LEU A 174 21.29 -15.74 -5.74
N TYR A 175 22.40 -14.99 -5.67
CA TYR A 175 22.55 -13.76 -6.42
C TYR A 175 22.65 -13.99 -7.93
N GLU A 176 23.31 -15.06 -8.38
CA GLU A 176 23.34 -15.46 -9.79
C GLU A 176 21.95 -15.89 -10.28
N TYR A 177 21.18 -16.61 -9.45
CA TYR A 177 19.79 -16.90 -9.77
C TYR A 177 18.93 -15.63 -9.87
N TYR A 178 19.11 -14.68 -8.95
CA TYR A 178 18.48 -13.36 -9.05
C TYR A 178 18.87 -12.60 -10.32
N LYS A 179 20.15 -12.59 -10.71
CA LYS A 179 20.60 -11.93 -11.96
C LYS A 179 20.01 -12.57 -13.22
N SER A 180 19.65 -13.85 -13.16
CA SER A 180 18.97 -14.52 -14.27
C SER A 180 17.54 -14.02 -14.50
N ARG A 181 16.99 -13.23 -13.57
CA ARG A 181 15.63 -12.69 -13.67
C ARG A 181 15.56 -11.54 -14.66
N ASN A 182 14.40 -11.43 -15.29
CA ASN A 182 14.12 -10.37 -16.26
C ASN A 182 13.81 -9.02 -15.61
N ILE A 183 13.50 -9.01 -14.32
CA ILE A 183 13.00 -7.82 -13.62
C ILE A 183 13.86 -7.60 -12.37
N PRO A 184 14.54 -6.46 -12.25
CA PRO A 184 15.31 -6.16 -11.05
C PRO A 184 14.37 -5.71 -9.92
N PHE A 185 14.19 -6.57 -8.91
CA PHE A 185 13.32 -6.30 -7.76
C PHE A 185 14.07 -6.02 -6.44
N PHE A 186 15.40 -6.02 -6.47
CA PHE A 186 16.20 -5.46 -5.39
C PHE A 186 16.76 -4.08 -5.75
N ASP A 187 17.10 -3.29 -4.73
CA ASP A 187 17.93 -2.12 -4.88
C ASP A 187 19.34 -2.59 -5.21
N THR A 188 19.69 -2.46 -6.49
CA THR A 188 20.91 -3.07 -7.04
C THR A 188 22.16 -2.47 -6.41
N ARG A 189 22.13 -1.17 -6.07
CA ARG A 189 23.27 -0.46 -5.46
C ARG A 189 23.66 -1.09 -4.12
N ILE A 190 22.70 -1.24 -3.20
CA ILE A 190 22.97 -1.75 -1.86
C ILE A 190 23.30 -3.25 -1.88
N ILE A 191 22.64 -4.03 -2.75
CA ILE A 191 22.92 -5.47 -2.87
C ILE A 191 24.32 -5.70 -3.42
N GLU A 192 24.72 -4.99 -4.48
CA GLU A 192 26.08 -5.11 -5.04
C GLU A 192 27.15 -4.67 -4.04
N GLU A 193 26.92 -3.56 -3.33
CA GLU A 193 27.83 -3.07 -2.29
C GLU A 193 28.03 -4.15 -1.21
N ILE A 194 26.96 -4.68 -0.62
CA ILE A 194 27.04 -5.69 0.46
C ILE A 194 27.58 -7.03 -0.05
N PHE A 195 27.15 -7.50 -1.22
CA PHE A 195 27.53 -8.83 -1.72
C PHE A 195 28.95 -8.86 -2.28
N SER A 196 29.54 -7.71 -2.61
CA SER A 196 30.94 -7.60 -3.04
C SER A 196 31.94 -7.77 -1.89
N ILE A 197 31.53 -7.57 -0.64
CA ILE A 197 32.41 -7.66 0.54
C ILE A 197 32.94 -9.10 0.68
N ASP A 198 34.26 -9.21 0.83
CA ASP A 198 34.93 -10.47 1.13
C ASP A 198 34.82 -10.77 2.64
N ILE A 199 34.25 -11.93 2.96
CA ILE A 199 33.98 -12.39 4.32
C ILE A 199 34.88 -13.56 4.74
N ILE A 200 35.67 -14.14 3.83
CA ILE A 200 36.38 -15.41 4.07
C ILE A 200 37.55 -15.21 5.05
N GLU A 201 38.21 -14.06 4.98
CA GLU A 201 39.41 -13.75 5.77
C GLU A 201 39.26 -12.47 6.62
N ASN A 202 38.12 -11.81 6.55
CA ASN A 202 37.90 -10.51 7.17
C ASN A 202 36.94 -10.62 8.36
N THR A 203 37.48 -10.68 9.58
CA THR A 203 36.70 -10.69 10.82
C THR A 203 35.88 -9.42 11.04
N GLU A 204 36.19 -8.33 10.34
CA GLU A 204 35.47 -7.05 10.40
C GLU A 204 34.35 -6.96 9.34
N ALA A 205 34.32 -7.84 8.33
CA ALA A 205 33.36 -7.77 7.23
C ALA A 205 31.89 -7.81 7.69
N ILE A 206 31.57 -8.58 8.74
CA ILE A 206 30.22 -8.61 9.29
C ILE A 206 29.83 -7.24 9.86
N ASN A 207 30.77 -6.55 10.50
CA ASN A 207 30.52 -5.21 11.05
C ASN A 207 30.39 -4.19 9.91
N GLU A 208 31.20 -4.31 8.86
CA GLU A 208 31.08 -3.48 7.66
C GLU A 208 29.71 -3.61 7.00
N ILE A 209 29.24 -4.85 6.76
CA ILE A 209 27.89 -5.11 6.23
C ILE A 209 26.82 -4.48 7.12
N LYS A 210 26.94 -4.61 8.45
CA LYS A 210 25.97 -4.00 9.39
C LYS A 210 25.97 -2.48 9.32
N ILE A 211 27.12 -1.84 9.16
CA ILE A 211 27.22 -0.38 9.04
C ILE A 211 26.53 0.09 7.76
N ILE A 212 26.84 -0.54 6.62
CA ILE A 212 26.24 -0.22 5.32
C ILE A 212 24.72 -0.44 5.38
N PHE A 213 24.27 -1.58 5.92
CA PHE A 213 22.86 -1.89 6.06
C PHE A 213 22.13 -0.90 6.98
N ASN A 214 22.73 -0.51 8.10
CA ASN A 214 22.13 0.49 8.98
C ASN A 214 22.02 1.84 8.28
N ASN A 215 23.07 2.32 7.61
CA ASN A 215 23.02 3.57 6.85
C ASN A 215 21.90 3.56 5.80
N TYR A 216 21.74 2.45 5.08
CA TYR A 216 20.67 2.26 4.11
C TYR A 216 19.27 2.40 4.72
N LEU A 217 19.06 1.87 5.93
CA LEU A 217 17.80 2.00 6.65
C LEU A 217 17.49 3.44 7.08
N TYR A 218 18.52 4.26 7.29
CA TYR A 218 18.40 5.66 7.73
C TYR A 218 18.43 6.68 6.58
N GLU A 219 18.68 6.24 5.34
CA GLU A 219 19.01 7.14 4.22
C GLU A 219 17.85 7.97 3.65
N LYS A 220 16.61 7.91 4.16
CA LYS A 220 15.48 8.59 3.49
C LYS A 220 14.45 9.25 4.42
N ASP A 221 14.59 10.57 4.55
CA ASP A 221 13.49 11.54 4.48
C ASP A 221 13.83 12.52 3.35
N ILE A 222 13.50 12.17 2.09
CA ILE A 222 13.55 13.17 1.02
C ILE A 222 12.35 14.08 1.24
N LEU A 223 12.60 15.29 1.74
CA LEU A 223 11.61 16.36 1.74
C LEU A 223 11.23 16.67 0.29
N ILE A 224 10.04 16.24 -0.10
CA ILE A 224 9.43 16.67 -1.36
C ILE A 224 8.99 18.13 -1.16
N ASP A 225 9.54 19.04 -1.97
CA ASP A 225 9.16 20.44 -1.93
C ASP A 225 7.77 20.64 -2.57
N PHE A 226 6.74 20.70 -1.72
CA PHE A 226 5.34 20.86 -2.10
C PHE A 226 4.91 22.31 -2.39
N THR A 227 5.84 23.27 -2.50
CA THR A 227 5.51 24.72 -2.48
C THR A 227 5.07 25.33 -3.82
N LYS A 228 5.03 24.57 -4.91
CA LYS A 228 4.76 25.13 -6.24
C LYS A 228 3.31 24.91 -6.68
N LEU A 229 2.64 26.01 -7.05
CA LEU A 229 1.33 25.97 -7.72
C LEU A 229 1.31 24.91 -8.84
N VAL A 230 0.25 24.09 -8.84
CA VAL A 230 -0.03 23.13 -9.92
C VAL A 230 -0.95 23.80 -10.92
N ILE A 231 -0.52 23.83 -12.18
CA ILE A 231 -1.29 24.37 -13.30
C ILE A 231 -1.71 23.22 -14.21
N ILE A 232 -2.74 23.45 -15.04
CA ILE A 232 -3.16 22.51 -16.08
C ILE A 232 -1.98 22.26 -17.03
N GLU A 233 -1.75 21.00 -17.39
CA GLU A 233 -0.71 20.63 -18.34
C GLU A 233 -0.87 21.36 -19.68
N ASN A 234 0.23 21.91 -20.17
CA ASN A 234 0.35 22.51 -21.49
C ASN A 234 1.51 21.86 -22.24
N SER A 235 1.19 20.87 -23.07
CA SER A 235 2.15 19.99 -23.75
C SER A 235 1.60 19.54 -25.12
N HIS A 236 2.33 18.68 -25.82
CA HIS A 236 1.79 18.03 -27.02
C HIS A 236 0.52 17.20 -26.69
N TYR A 237 0.51 16.53 -25.55
CA TYR A 237 -0.65 15.77 -25.05
C TYR A 237 -1.89 16.64 -24.92
N SER A 238 -1.76 17.83 -24.29
CA SER A 238 -2.89 18.74 -24.11
C SER A 238 -3.46 19.23 -25.43
N ASN A 239 -2.59 19.50 -26.43
CA ASN A 239 -3.03 19.90 -27.76
C ASN A 239 -3.84 18.81 -28.47
N ILE A 240 -3.43 17.55 -28.32
CA ILE A 240 -4.20 16.42 -28.86
C ILE A 240 -5.57 16.37 -28.17
N LEU A 241 -5.63 16.35 -26.84
CA LEU A 241 -6.89 16.22 -26.11
C LEU A 241 -7.85 17.38 -26.35
N LEU A 242 -7.35 18.62 -26.43
CA LEU A 242 -8.18 19.80 -26.70
C LEU A 242 -8.72 19.83 -28.13
N ALA A 243 -8.06 19.15 -29.07
CA ALA A 243 -8.54 18.99 -30.43
C ALA A 243 -9.57 17.86 -30.58
N LEU A 244 -9.64 16.94 -29.61
CA LEU A 244 -10.73 15.95 -29.53
C LEU A 244 -12.00 16.70 -29.13
N GLY A 245 -13.07 16.59 -29.92
CA GLY A 245 -14.36 17.21 -29.63
C GLY A 245 -15.03 16.67 -28.35
N ASP A 246 -16.13 15.94 -28.45
CA ASP A 246 -16.75 15.32 -27.27
C ASP A 246 -15.83 14.26 -26.64
N VAL A 247 -15.07 14.62 -25.59
CA VAL A 247 -14.06 13.76 -24.97
C VAL A 247 -14.71 12.75 -24.04
N THR A 248 -14.19 11.52 -24.08
CA THR A 248 -14.48 10.47 -23.10
C THR A 248 -13.15 9.95 -22.55
N PHE A 249 -13.20 9.27 -21.41
CA PHE A 249 -12.06 8.63 -20.81
C PHE A 249 -11.41 7.59 -21.74
N ASP A 250 -12.20 6.87 -22.54
CA ASP A 250 -11.65 5.92 -23.53
C ASP A 250 -10.82 6.62 -24.61
N LYS A 251 -11.20 7.84 -25.02
CA LYS A 251 -10.40 8.66 -25.95
C LYS A 251 -9.11 9.15 -25.30
N ILE A 252 -9.16 9.58 -24.04
CA ILE A 252 -7.98 9.94 -23.24
C ILE A 252 -7.01 8.76 -23.18
N ARG A 253 -7.53 7.57 -22.89
CA ARG A 253 -6.74 6.34 -22.86
C ARG A 253 -6.14 6.01 -24.22
N ALA A 254 -6.90 6.16 -25.31
CA ALA A 254 -6.44 5.86 -26.67
C ALA A 254 -5.19 6.67 -27.04
N VAL A 255 -5.15 7.98 -26.71
CA VAL A 255 -3.96 8.82 -26.92
C VAL A 255 -2.74 8.25 -26.21
N SER A 256 -2.90 7.77 -24.97
CA SER A 256 -1.80 7.14 -24.23
C SER A 256 -1.37 5.80 -24.82
N VAL A 257 -2.31 5.00 -25.32
CA VAL A 257 -2.00 3.73 -26.00
C VAL A 257 -1.18 3.98 -27.27
N ASP A 258 -1.60 4.94 -28.08
CA ASP A 258 -0.91 5.30 -29.32
C ASP A 258 0.49 5.85 -29.03
N TYR A 259 0.62 6.75 -28.06
CA TYR A 259 1.93 7.27 -27.65
C TYR A 259 2.89 6.16 -27.24
N VAL A 260 2.47 5.26 -26.35
CA VAL A 260 3.32 4.15 -25.88
C VAL A 260 3.71 3.24 -27.04
N ARG A 261 2.76 2.88 -27.91
CA ARG A 261 3.01 2.01 -29.07
C ARG A 261 4.04 2.61 -30.03
N GLU A 262 3.99 3.92 -30.23
CA GLU A 262 4.78 4.61 -31.27
C GLU A 262 6.13 5.11 -30.75
N ASN A 263 6.25 5.41 -29.45
CA ASN A 263 7.40 6.13 -28.91
C ASN A 263 8.18 5.37 -27.83
N ILE A 264 7.61 4.32 -27.23
CA ILE A 264 8.30 3.57 -26.16
C ILE A 264 8.83 2.24 -26.72
N GLY A 265 10.13 2.21 -27.00
CA GLY A 265 10.80 1.02 -27.54
C GLY A 265 10.95 -0.13 -26.53
N ASN A 266 11.01 0.17 -25.23
CA ASN A 266 11.12 -0.82 -24.17
C ASN A 266 9.98 -0.67 -23.15
N GLU A 267 8.77 -1.02 -23.60
CA GLU A 267 7.55 -0.89 -22.79
C GLU A 267 7.62 -1.67 -21.48
N ARG A 268 8.22 -2.86 -21.51
CA ARG A 268 8.30 -3.75 -20.34
C ARG A 268 9.03 -3.08 -19.19
N ASP A 269 10.14 -2.41 -19.47
CA ASP A 269 10.93 -1.74 -18.43
C ASP A 269 10.18 -0.55 -17.84
N VAL A 270 9.53 0.27 -18.67
CA VAL A 270 8.71 1.39 -18.19
C VAL A 270 7.55 0.87 -17.36
N HIS A 271 6.82 -0.16 -17.82
CA HIS A 271 5.72 -0.78 -17.10
C HIS A 271 6.15 -1.30 -15.72
N ASN A 272 7.27 -2.03 -15.65
CA ASN A 272 7.78 -2.56 -14.40
C ASN A 272 8.26 -1.44 -13.47
N GLY A 273 8.83 -0.37 -14.04
CA GLY A 273 9.20 0.84 -13.32
C GLY A 273 8.04 1.54 -12.61
N LEU A 274 6.79 1.33 -13.04
CA LEU A 274 5.61 1.87 -12.36
C LEU A 274 5.29 1.17 -11.03
N ASN A 275 5.97 0.08 -10.68
CA ASN A 275 5.80 -0.68 -9.44
C ASN A 275 4.31 -1.00 -9.14
N ARG A 276 3.64 -1.68 -10.08
CA ARG A 276 2.19 -1.98 -10.03
C ARG A 276 1.27 -0.75 -9.85
N GLY A 277 1.75 0.44 -10.18
CA GLY A 277 1.00 1.68 -10.04
C GLY A 277 1.15 2.36 -8.68
N ILE A 278 2.11 1.94 -7.86
CA ILE A 278 2.43 2.52 -6.55
C ILE A 278 3.49 3.63 -6.66
N LYS A 279 4.32 3.62 -7.72
CA LYS A 279 5.39 4.61 -7.89
C LYS A 279 4.80 6.03 -8.01
N ILE A 280 5.41 7.00 -7.31
CA ILE A 280 5.19 8.43 -7.55
C ILE A 280 5.80 8.78 -8.92
N LEU A 281 4.96 9.13 -9.89
CA LEU A 281 5.36 9.37 -11.27
C LEU A 281 6.16 10.68 -11.39
N ASP A 282 7.28 10.66 -12.10
CA ASP A 282 8.19 11.82 -12.17
C ASP A 282 8.59 12.23 -13.61
N ASN A 283 8.16 11.47 -14.62
CA ASN A 283 8.38 11.81 -16.03
C ASN A 283 7.17 11.51 -16.94
N GLU A 284 7.22 12.04 -18.17
CA GLU A 284 6.11 11.99 -19.12
C GLU A 284 5.79 10.57 -19.62
N GLN A 285 6.82 9.76 -19.89
CA GLN A 285 6.63 8.39 -20.40
C GLN A 285 5.86 7.53 -19.41
N GLU A 286 6.15 7.70 -18.11
CA GLU A 286 5.43 7.03 -17.03
C GLU A 286 3.95 7.40 -16.98
N LEU A 287 3.61 8.67 -17.21
CA LEU A 287 2.22 9.10 -17.23
C LEU A 287 1.42 8.37 -18.32
N TYR A 288 1.97 8.29 -19.54
CA TYR A 288 1.33 7.54 -20.63
C TYR A 288 1.24 6.04 -20.35
N GLN A 289 2.34 5.45 -19.90
CA GLN A 289 2.40 4.02 -19.58
C GLN A 289 1.37 3.68 -18.49
N TYR A 290 1.23 4.51 -17.46
CA TYR A 290 0.28 4.29 -16.37
C TYR A 290 -1.16 4.25 -16.87
N ILE A 291 -1.59 5.24 -17.67
CA ILE A 291 -2.92 5.24 -18.28
C ILE A 291 -3.10 4.00 -19.15
N LYS A 292 -2.14 3.65 -20.01
CA LYS A 292 -2.24 2.46 -20.86
C LYS A 292 -2.46 1.17 -20.04
N SER A 293 -1.65 0.99 -19.00
CA SER A 293 -1.51 -0.28 -18.28
C SER A 293 -2.57 -0.50 -17.20
N PHE A 294 -2.99 0.55 -16.49
CA PHE A 294 -3.83 0.39 -15.30
C PHE A 294 -5.24 0.92 -15.46
N SER A 295 -5.50 1.87 -16.36
CA SER A 295 -6.81 2.53 -16.47
C SER A 295 -7.98 1.57 -16.70
N ASN A 296 -7.81 0.51 -17.51
CA ASN A 296 -8.87 -0.48 -17.72
C ASN A 296 -9.24 -1.23 -16.43
N LYS A 297 -8.24 -1.51 -15.58
CA LYS A 297 -8.47 -2.16 -14.28
C LYS A 297 -9.20 -1.24 -13.32
N HIS A 298 -8.83 0.05 -13.29
CA HIS A 298 -9.54 1.07 -12.54
C HIS A 298 -10.98 1.22 -13.05
N LYS A 299 -11.19 1.37 -14.37
CA LYS A 299 -12.50 1.49 -15.01
C LYS A 299 -13.41 0.31 -14.68
N ALA A 300 -12.93 -0.92 -14.80
CA ALA A 300 -13.71 -2.11 -14.49
C ALA A 300 -14.18 -2.13 -13.02
N LYS A 301 -13.26 -1.87 -12.08
CA LYS A 301 -13.59 -1.88 -10.66
C LYS A 301 -14.52 -0.73 -10.28
N LEU A 302 -14.17 0.51 -10.66
CA LEU A 302 -14.91 1.71 -10.30
C LEU A 302 -16.30 1.78 -10.94
N ASN A 303 -16.46 1.43 -12.22
CA ASN A 303 -17.79 1.43 -12.84
C ASN A 303 -18.73 0.45 -12.12
N SER A 304 -18.22 -0.73 -11.73
CA SER A 304 -18.99 -1.70 -10.95
C SER A 304 -19.29 -1.23 -9.52
N SER A 305 -18.48 -0.34 -8.95
CA SER A 305 -18.80 0.35 -7.68
C SER A 305 -19.87 1.42 -7.90
N PHE A 306 -19.77 2.14 -9.02
CA PHE A 306 -20.64 3.26 -9.35
C PHE A 306 -22.07 2.82 -9.66
N GLU A 307 -22.24 1.70 -10.36
CA GLU A 307 -23.54 1.05 -10.61
C GLU A 307 -24.35 0.87 -9.32
N GLU A 308 -23.69 0.42 -8.25
CA GLU A 308 -24.32 0.13 -6.97
C GLU A 308 -24.56 1.38 -6.10
N THR A 309 -23.92 2.51 -6.39
CA THR A 309 -23.81 3.62 -5.43
C THR A 309 -24.23 4.98 -5.98
N ILE A 310 -23.82 5.34 -7.19
CA ILE A 310 -23.92 6.71 -7.69
C ILE A 310 -25.37 7.10 -7.99
N HIS A 311 -26.26 6.14 -8.24
CA HIS A 311 -27.69 6.41 -8.43
C HIS A 311 -28.36 7.02 -7.18
N TYR A 312 -27.84 6.77 -5.96
CA TYR A 312 -28.34 7.44 -4.74
C TYR A 312 -28.05 8.95 -4.71
N LEU A 313 -27.13 9.41 -5.56
CA LEU A 313 -26.72 10.80 -5.68
C LEU A 313 -27.43 11.51 -6.84
N ASP A 314 -28.32 10.83 -7.58
CA ASP A 314 -29.05 11.46 -8.68
C ASP A 314 -29.90 12.65 -8.19
N ASN A 315 -29.95 13.71 -8.99
CA ASN A 315 -30.57 15.00 -8.66
C ASN A 315 -29.96 15.70 -7.42
N LYS A 316 -28.70 15.39 -7.07
CA LYS A 316 -27.96 16.05 -5.99
C LYS A 316 -26.83 16.93 -6.51
N ILE A 317 -26.41 17.84 -5.64
CA ILE A 317 -25.15 18.57 -5.77
C ILE A 317 -24.15 17.88 -4.83
N ILE A 318 -22.98 17.51 -5.34
CA ILE A 318 -21.97 16.79 -4.56
C ILE A 318 -20.60 17.46 -4.64
N ASN A 319 -19.80 17.25 -3.61
CA ASN A 319 -18.37 17.48 -3.62
C ASN A 319 -17.63 16.15 -3.87
N ILE A 320 -16.38 16.23 -4.31
CA ILE A 320 -15.51 15.06 -4.51
C ILE A 320 -14.18 15.29 -3.80
N ILE A 321 -13.68 14.27 -3.11
CA ILE A 321 -12.29 14.19 -2.66
C ILE A 321 -11.67 12.90 -3.23
N ASP A 322 -10.68 13.06 -4.10
CA ASP A 322 -9.98 11.97 -4.78
C ASP A 322 -8.58 11.78 -4.16
N TRP A 323 -8.40 10.67 -3.46
CA TRP A 323 -7.23 10.39 -2.62
C TRP A 323 -6.17 9.58 -3.38
N GLY A 324 -4.96 10.13 -3.52
CA GLY A 324 -3.93 9.51 -4.36
C GLY A 324 -4.37 9.47 -5.82
N CYS A 325 -4.93 10.58 -6.30
CA CYS A 325 -5.71 10.62 -7.54
C CYS A 325 -4.89 10.35 -8.81
N GLY A 326 -3.55 10.41 -8.73
CA GLY A 326 -2.66 10.31 -9.88
C GLY A 326 -3.03 11.32 -10.96
N GLN A 327 -3.48 10.79 -12.10
CA GLN A 327 -3.96 11.59 -13.25
C GLN A 327 -5.48 11.84 -13.20
N ALA A 328 -6.04 11.99 -11.99
CA ALA A 328 -7.47 12.14 -11.71
C ALA A 328 -8.34 11.01 -12.31
N LEU A 329 -7.85 9.76 -12.26
CA LEU A 329 -8.51 8.63 -12.92
C LEU A 329 -9.93 8.37 -12.39
N ALA A 330 -10.08 8.30 -11.06
CA ALA A 330 -11.35 7.95 -10.46
C ALA A 330 -12.40 9.04 -10.71
N THR A 331 -12.03 10.30 -10.51
CA THR A 331 -12.89 11.45 -10.84
C THR A 331 -13.25 11.51 -12.33
N SER A 332 -12.29 11.26 -13.23
CA SER A 332 -12.56 11.26 -14.68
C SER A 332 -13.56 10.18 -15.09
N LEU A 333 -13.41 8.97 -14.54
CA LEU A 333 -14.33 7.86 -14.78
C LEU A 333 -15.72 8.12 -14.19
N LEU A 334 -15.81 8.80 -13.05
CA LEU A 334 -17.09 9.20 -12.46
C LEU A 334 -17.83 10.19 -13.37
N ILE A 335 -17.13 11.19 -13.93
CA ILE A 335 -17.73 12.16 -14.86
C ILE A 335 -18.30 11.44 -16.09
N ASP A 336 -17.52 10.55 -16.69
CA ASP A 336 -17.97 9.70 -17.80
C ASP A 336 -19.18 8.85 -17.40
N PHE A 337 -19.14 8.20 -16.23
CA PHE A 337 -20.23 7.37 -15.74
C PHE A 337 -21.54 8.15 -15.56
N ILE A 338 -21.47 9.36 -14.98
CA ILE A 338 -22.62 10.26 -14.81
C ILE A 338 -23.22 10.61 -16.17
N LYS A 339 -22.38 10.96 -17.14
CA LYS A 339 -22.80 11.30 -18.51
C LYS A 339 -23.44 10.11 -19.24
N ASP A 340 -22.78 8.96 -19.22
CA ASP A 340 -23.22 7.75 -19.92
C ASP A 340 -24.55 7.21 -19.38
N ASN A 341 -24.79 7.38 -18.08
CA ASN A 341 -26.03 6.97 -17.41
C ASN A 341 -27.07 8.10 -17.31
N GLN A 342 -26.81 9.26 -17.90
CA GLN A 342 -27.72 10.42 -17.93
C GLN A 342 -28.18 10.88 -16.53
N LEU A 343 -27.29 10.79 -15.53
CA LEU A 343 -27.59 11.17 -14.16
C LEU A 343 -27.52 12.69 -14.00
N SER A 344 -28.48 13.26 -13.29
CA SER A 344 -28.60 14.69 -13.04
C SER A 344 -27.80 15.11 -11.78
N ILE A 345 -26.52 14.74 -11.75
CA ILE A 345 -25.59 15.06 -10.66
C ILE A 345 -24.81 16.31 -11.01
N LYS A 346 -24.82 17.30 -10.12
CA LYS A 346 -24.00 18.50 -10.26
C LYS A 346 -22.77 18.42 -9.37
N LEU A 347 -21.60 18.56 -9.97
CA LEU A 347 -20.34 18.64 -9.23
C LEU A 347 -20.10 20.08 -8.76
N SER A 348 -19.81 20.26 -7.46
CA SER A 348 -19.51 21.57 -6.84
C SER A 348 -18.00 21.76 -6.70
N ASP A 349 -17.43 21.19 -5.63
CA ASP A 349 -16.02 21.33 -5.28
C ASP A 349 -15.33 19.98 -5.43
N ILE A 350 -14.17 19.97 -6.09
CA ILE A 350 -13.34 18.77 -6.30
C ILE A 350 -11.98 19.02 -5.66
N ILE A 351 -11.59 18.18 -4.71
CA ILE A 351 -10.25 18.15 -4.14
C ILE A 351 -9.49 16.97 -4.74
N LEU A 352 -8.37 17.24 -5.41
CA LEU A 352 -7.46 16.24 -5.95
C LEU A 352 -6.19 16.20 -5.10
N ILE A 353 -5.85 15.04 -4.53
CA ILE A 353 -4.68 14.86 -3.66
C ILE A 353 -3.70 13.92 -4.35
N GLU A 354 -2.48 14.37 -4.62
CA GLU A 354 -1.45 13.56 -5.28
C GLU A 354 -0.03 14.11 -5.05
N PRO A 355 0.95 13.30 -4.60
CA PRO A 355 2.34 13.75 -4.46
C PRO A 355 3.06 13.99 -5.81
N SER A 356 2.69 13.31 -6.89
CA SER A 356 3.22 13.59 -8.24
C SER A 356 2.62 14.86 -8.83
N LYS A 357 3.43 15.92 -8.86
CA LYS A 357 3.01 17.19 -9.46
C LYS A 357 2.63 17.06 -10.94
N ILE A 358 3.37 16.26 -11.70
CA ILE A 358 3.12 16.08 -13.13
C ILE A 358 1.87 15.25 -13.39
N ALA A 359 1.58 14.25 -12.55
CA ALA A 359 0.34 13.47 -12.64
C ALA A 359 -0.86 14.35 -12.30
N LEU A 360 -0.76 15.14 -11.23
CA LEU A 360 -1.80 16.07 -10.81
C LEU A 360 -2.08 17.14 -11.88
N SER A 361 -1.04 17.71 -12.50
CA SER A 361 -1.14 18.65 -13.61
C SER A 361 -1.88 18.05 -14.82
N ARG A 362 -1.61 16.78 -15.15
CA ARG A 362 -2.32 16.02 -16.19
C ARG A 362 -3.75 15.67 -15.79
N GLY A 363 -3.99 15.38 -14.51
CA GLY A 363 -5.34 15.18 -13.98
C GLY A 363 -6.24 16.40 -14.15
N LEU A 364 -5.70 17.60 -13.89
CA LEU A 364 -6.41 18.86 -14.14
C LEU A 364 -6.79 19.03 -15.62
N LEU A 365 -5.90 18.62 -16.55
CA LEU A 365 -6.21 18.61 -17.98
C LEU A 365 -7.35 17.64 -18.31
N HIS A 366 -7.34 16.41 -17.76
CA HIS A 366 -8.41 15.44 -17.97
C HIS A 366 -9.77 15.98 -17.51
N LEU A 367 -9.84 16.57 -16.31
CA LEU A 367 -11.09 17.18 -15.83
C LEU A 367 -11.51 18.35 -16.72
N ASN A 368 -10.55 19.18 -17.18
CA ASN A 368 -10.85 20.33 -18.03
C ASN A 368 -11.50 19.94 -19.36
N VAL A 369 -11.09 18.81 -19.96
CA VAL A 369 -11.66 18.34 -21.23
C VAL A 369 -12.94 17.51 -21.04
N LEU A 370 -13.14 16.88 -19.87
CA LEU A 370 -14.33 16.06 -19.57
C LEU A 370 -15.51 16.85 -18.99
N LYS A 371 -15.29 18.04 -18.41
CA LYS A 371 -16.31 18.81 -17.66
C LYS A 371 -17.60 19.13 -18.42
N ASN A 372 -17.64 18.99 -19.75
CA ASN A 372 -18.84 19.16 -20.59
C ASN A 372 -19.66 20.43 -20.25
N ASN A 373 -19.01 21.60 -20.30
CA ASN A 373 -19.57 22.93 -19.94
C ASN A 373 -20.00 23.11 -18.48
N GLN A 374 -19.68 22.18 -17.58
CA GLN A 374 -19.77 22.44 -16.14
C GLN A 374 -18.58 23.29 -15.69
N ASP A 375 -18.86 24.32 -14.91
CA ASP A 375 -17.82 25.05 -14.18
C ASP A 375 -17.45 24.23 -12.94
N LEU A 376 -16.29 23.56 -13.01
CA LEU A 376 -15.76 22.75 -11.90
C LEU A 376 -14.83 23.62 -11.04
N ASN A 377 -15.11 23.70 -9.74
CA ASN A 377 -14.17 24.30 -8.79
C ASN A 377 -13.18 23.22 -8.31
N VAL A 378 -11.94 23.24 -8.82
CA VAL A 378 -10.94 22.20 -8.54
C VAL A 378 -9.80 22.74 -7.68
N LYS A 379 -9.59 22.14 -6.51
CA LYS A 379 -8.44 22.36 -5.62
C LYS A 379 -7.43 21.23 -5.82
N ALA A 380 -6.26 21.54 -6.36
CA ALA A 380 -5.15 20.61 -6.55
C ALA A 380 -4.17 20.68 -5.38
N ILE A 381 -4.03 19.57 -4.64
CA ILE A 381 -3.17 19.47 -3.46
C ILE A 381 -2.00 18.55 -3.79
N ASN A 382 -0.85 19.17 -4.06
CA ASN A 382 0.38 18.42 -4.30
C ASN A 382 1.06 18.08 -2.98
N LYS A 383 0.59 17.03 -2.30
CA LYS A 383 1.14 16.51 -1.04
C LYS A 383 1.00 14.99 -1.02
N ASP A 384 1.88 14.30 -0.30
CA ASP A 384 1.59 12.95 0.16
C ASP A 384 0.53 12.97 1.28
N ILE A 385 -0.06 11.81 1.58
CA ILE A 385 -1.17 11.70 2.54
C ILE A 385 -0.75 12.05 3.97
N ASP A 386 0.47 11.67 4.37
CA ASP A 386 0.97 11.92 5.72
C ASP A 386 1.22 13.42 5.96
N SER A 387 1.57 14.17 4.90
CA SER A 387 1.81 15.62 4.90
C SER A 387 0.55 16.50 4.86
N LEU A 388 -0.66 15.93 4.72
CA LEU A 388 -1.91 16.69 4.70
C LEU A 388 -2.24 17.31 6.06
N SER A 389 -2.88 18.47 6.07
CA SER A 389 -3.57 19.04 7.24
C SER A 389 -5.10 18.95 7.10
N GLU A 390 -5.84 19.26 8.17
CA GLU A 390 -7.31 19.34 8.10
C GLU A 390 -7.76 20.45 7.13
N ASP A 391 -7.08 21.60 7.12
CA ASP A 391 -7.36 22.75 6.23
C ASP A 391 -7.23 22.40 4.74
N ASP A 392 -6.41 21.40 4.40
CA ASP A 392 -6.31 20.88 3.04
C ASP A 392 -7.65 20.27 2.59
N LEU A 393 -8.45 19.73 3.51
CA LEU A 393 -9.65 18.92 3.23
C LEU A 393 -10.97 19.67 3.44
N ILE A 394 -10.94 20.88 4.01
CA ILE A 394 -12.15 21.67 4.30
C ILE A 394 -12.84 22.08 3.01
N ILE A 395 -14.15 21.81 2.95
CA ILE A 395 -15.07 22.29 1.92
C ILE A 395 -16.14 23.16 2.58
N ASN A 396 -16.23 24.42 2.16
CA ASN A 396 -17.09 25.44 2.78
C ASN A 396 -18.53 25.41 2.25
N ASN A 397 -19.15 24.23 2.24
CA ASN A 397 -20.56 24.05 1.89
C ASN A 397 -21.13 22.82 2.63
N SER A 398 -22.44 22.57 2.47
CA SER A 398 -23.16 21.46 3.11
C SER A 398 -23.61 20.39 2.10
N ASN A 399 -22.97 20.33 0.93
CA ASN A 399 -23.28 19.33 -0.09
C ASN A 399 -22.82 17.93 0.38
N ILE A 400 -23.37 16.88 -0.22
CA ILE A 400 -22.91 15.52 0.03
C ILE A 400 -21.47 15.40 -0.50
N THR A 401 -20.55 14.85 0.30
CA THR A 401 -19.16 14.62 -0.14
C THR A 401 -18.96 13.17 -0.55
N LEU A 402 -18.43 12.95 -1.73
CA LEU A 402 -18.02 11.64 -2.23
C LEU A 402 -16.50 11.50 -2.14
N HIS A 403 -16.04 10.58 -1.30
CA HIS A 403 -14.63 10.20 -1.19
C HIS A 403 -14.33 9.03 -2.12
N LEU A 404 -13.32 9.21 -2.98
CA LEU A 404 -12.82 8.18 -3.87
C LEU A 404 -11.46 7.71 -3.35
N PHE A 405 -11.41 6.48 -2.86
CA PHE A 405 -10.18 5.79 -2.45
C PHE A 405 -9.92 4.64 -3.43
N SER A 406 -9.37 4.95 -4.61
CA SER A 406 -9.10 3.96 -5.67
C SER A 406 -7.65 3.49 -5.63
N ASN A 407 -7.42 2.23 -5.23
CA ASN A 407 -6.11 1.58 -5.10
C ASN A 407 -5.10 2.40 -4.28
N ILE A 408 -5.56 2.98 -3.17
CA ILE A 408 -4.72 3.78 -2.28
C ILE A 408 -4.69 3.21 -0.86
N LEU A 409 -5.81 2.73 -0.32
CA LEU A 409 -5.87 2.23 1.06
C LEU A 409 -5.05 0.94 1.26
N ASP A 410 -4.86 0.13 0.22
CA ASP A 410 -4.00 -1.07 0.24
C ASP A 410 -2.49 -0.74 0.26
N VAL A 411 -2.12 0.47 -0.15
CA VAL A 411 -0.73 0.90 -0.24
C VAL A 411 -0.18 1.21 1.16
N THR A 412 1.05 0.78 1.44
CA THR A 412 1.72 0.91 2.75
C THR A 412 2.70 2.08 2.82
N LEU A 413 2.69 2.95 1.80
CA LEU A 413 3.54 4.14 1.72
C LEU A 413 3.10 5.28 2.64
N PHE A 414 1.89 5.22 3.21
CA PHE A 414 1.40 6.20 4.17
C PHE A 414 0.88 5.51 5.43
N LYS A 415 0.88 6.27 6.53
CA LYS A 415 0.43 5.79 7.84
C LYS A 415 -1.08 5.88 7.93
N LEU A 416 -1.74 4.72 7.83
CA LEU A 416 -3.15 4.58 8.17
C LEU A 416 -3.28 4.54 9.69
N ASN A 417 -3.19 5.71 10.33
CA ASN A 417 -3.22 5.85 11.78
C ASN A 417 -4.42 6.66 12.27
N ILE A 418 -4.62 6.71 13.58
CA ILE A 418 -5.73 7.46 14.20
C ILE A 418 -5.72 8.94 13.80
N GLN A 419 -4.54 9.54 13.61
CA GLN A 419 -4.43 10.96 13.24
C GLN A 419 -4.93 11.20 11.81
N PHE A 420 -4.62 10.32 10.87
CA PHE A 420 -5.14 10.37 9.51
C PHE A 420 -6.67 10.21 9.48
N LEU A 421 -7.19 9.26 10.25
CA LEU A 421 -8.63 9.01 10.34
C LEU A 421 -9.38 10.20 10.96
N GLN A 422 -8.83 10.78 12.04
CA GLN A 422 -9.35 11.98 12.68
C GLN A 422 -9.29 13.20 11.75
N LYS A 423 -8.22 13.35 10.96
CA LYS A 423 -8.09 14.43 9.97
C LYS A 423 -9.25 14.42 8.97
N ILE A 424 -9.70 13.24 8.55
CA ILE A 424 -10.89 13.11 7.70
C ILE A 424 -12.14 13.48 8.51
N SER A 425 -12.40 12.84 9.64
CA SER A 425 -13.64 13.10 10.38
C SER A 425 -13.81 14.54 10.87
N ASN A 426 -12.71 15.22 11.22
CA ASN A 426 -12.72 16.60 11.71
C ASN A 426 -12.92 17.63 10.59
N SER A 427 -12.54 17.28 9.36
CA SER A 427 -12.66 18.18 8.20
C SER A 427 -13.97 18.02 7.43
N GLN A 428 -14.68 16.91 7.65
CA GLN A 428 -15.93 16.60 6.94
C GLN A 428 -17.17 16.98 7.77
N ASN A 429 -18.29 17.15 7.08
CA ASN A 429 -19.59 17.47 7.67
C ASN A 429 -20.71 16.77 6.91
N ASN A 430 -21.90 16.68 7.50
CA ASN A 430 -23.10 16.11 6.87
C ASN A 430 -22.87 14.68 6.33
N LEU A 431 -23.60 14.31 5.28
CA LEU A 431 -23.57 12.97 4.69
C LEU A 431 -22.39 12.81 3.72
N ASN A 432 -21.58 11.79 3.97
CA ASN A 432 -20.40 11.46 3.19
C ASN A 432 -20.51 10.04 2.65
N TYR A 433 -20.16 9.82 1.39
CA TYR A 433 -20.04 8.49 0.77
C TYR A 433 -18.58 8.16 0.58
N PHE A 434 -18.19 6.93 0.91
CA PHE A 434 -16.84 6.41 0.75
C PHE A 434 -16.88 5.25 -0.23
N ILE A 435 -16.21 5.40 -1.36
CA ILE A 435 -15.97 4.32 -2.33
C ILE A 435 -14.51 3.88 -2.17
N CYS A 436 -14.30 2.82 -1.38
CA CYS A 436 -12.98 2.26 -1.10
C CYS A 436 -12.78 0.99 -1.93
N VAL A 437 -11.96 1.08 -2.97
CA VAL A 437 -11.80 0.02 -3.98
C VAL A 437 -10.33 -0.22 -4.25
N SER A 438 -9.85 -1.41 -3.92
CA SER A 438 -8.43 -1.78 -4.06
C SER A 438 -8.30 -3.13 -4.75
N PRO A 439 -7.11 -3.50 -5.27
CA PRO A 439 -6.86 -4.90 -5.62
C PRO A 439 -6.93 -5.81 -4.39
N ASN A 440 -7.48 -7.01 -4.53
CA ASN A 440 -7.35 -8.05 -3.51
C ASN A 440 -5.97 -8.72 -3.66
N ILE A 441 -5.01 -8.29 -2.84
CA ILE A 441 -3.59 -8.72 -2.92
C ILE A 441 -3.33 -9.86 -1.92
N ASN A 442 -3.48 -9.56 -0.64
CA ASN A 442 -3.30 -10.47 0.48
C ASN A 442 -4.07 -9.91 1.69
N ASP A 443 -4.25 -10.72 2.74
CA ASP A 443 -5.14 -10.35 3.84
C ASP A 443 -4.63 -9.15 4.64
N SER A 444 -3.31 -9.02 4.78
CA SER A 444 -2.69 -7.87 5.47
C SER A 444 -2.84 -6.55 4.72
N ARG A 445 -2.91 -6.57 3.38
CA ARG A 445 -3.21 -5.38 2.56
C ARG A 445 -4.70 -5.04 2.63
N ASN A 446 -5.56 -6.06 2.58
CA ASN A 446 -7.01 -5.91 2.63
C ASN A 446 -7.47 -5.38 4.01
N SER A 447 -6.82 -5.80 5.10
CA SER A 447 -7.18 -5.39 6.46
C SER A 447 -7.06 -3.88 6.68
N ARG A 448 -6.25 -3.16 5.90
CA ARG A 448 -6.20 -1.69 5.92
C ARG A 448 -7.54 -1.06 5.52
N ILE A 449 -8.26 -1.66 4.58
CA ILE A 449 -9.57 -1.17 4.13
C ILE A 449 -10.62 -1.46 5.21
N ASP A 450 -10.53 -2.64 5.84
CA ASP A 450 -11.39 -3.00 6.96
C ASP A 450 -11.16 -2.05 8.15
N LEU A 451 -9.90 -1.77 8.48
CA LEU A 451 -9.51 -0.85 9.55
C LEU A 451 -10.07 0.56 9.31
N PHE A 452 -9.95 1.06 8.09
CA PHE A 452 -10.52 2.35 7.69
C PHE A 452 -12.04 2.38 7.90
N TYR A 453 -12.76 1.36 7.43
CA TYR A 453 -14.21 1.25 7.61
C TYR A 453 -14.61 1.14 9.10
N GLU A 454 -13.93 0.28 9.85
CA GLU A 454 -14.23 0.02 11.27
C GLU A 454 -14.09 1.28 12.13
N TYR A 455 -13.12 2.15 11.83
CA TYR A 455 -13.02 3.44 12.48
C TYR A 455 -14.33 4.25 12.34
N PHE A 456 -14.83 4.41 11.13
CA PHE A 456 -16.07 5.18 10.93
C PHE A 456 -17.29 4.46 11.51
N ASN A 457 -17.35 3.14 11.36
CA ASN A 457 -18.44 2.31 11.88
C ASN A 457 -18.59 2.40 13.41
N ARG A 458 -17.48 2.52 14.14
CA ARG A 458 -17.49 2.61 15.60
C ARG A 458 -17.74 4.01 16.13
N ASN A 459 -17.30 5.03 15.41
CA ASN A 459 -17.29 6.41 15.91
C ASN A 459 -18.44 7.26 15.38
N PHE A 460 -19.11 6.84 14.30
CA PHE A 460 -20.15 7.62 13.62
C PHE A 460 -21.32 6.75 13.18
N LYS A 461 -22.43 7.41 12.83
CA LYS A 461 -23.58 6.72 12.24
C LYS A 461 -23.24 6.32 10.81
N THR A 462 -22.79 5.08 10.67
CA THR A 462 -22.31 4.51 9.43
C THR A 462 -23.29 3.48 8.88
N ASN A 463 -23.46 3.45 7.57
CA ASN A 463 -24.21 2.41 6.87
C ASN A 463 -23.35 1.82 5.76
N LEU A 464 -23.00 0.54 5.93
CA LEU A 464 -22.38 -0.27 4.87
C LEU A 464 -23.40 -0.47 3.73
N ILE A 465 -23.00 -0.08 2.53
CA ILE A 465 -23.78 -0.23 1.30
C ILE A 465 -23.40 -1.54 0.62
N LEU A 466 -22.09 -1.81 0.53
CA LEU A 466 -21.57 -2.96 -0.21
C LEU A 466 -20.21 -3.41 0.33
N GLU A 467 -19.97 -4.72 0.29
CA GLU A 467 -18.68 -5.34 0.56
C GLU A 467 -18.44 -6.47 -0.45
N ARG A 468 -17.29 -6.46 -1.11
CA ARG A 468 -16.92 -7.46 -2.14
C ARG A 468 -15.43 -7.79 -2.05
N ASN A 469 -15.10 -9.08 -2.22
CA ASN A 469 -13.73 -9.60 -2.26
C ASN A 469 -13.48 -10.51 -3.50
N ASP A 470 -14.23 -10.25 -4.57
CA ASP A 470 -14.28 -11.03 -5.80
C ASP A 470 -13.31 -10.51 -6.90
N SER A 471 -13.49 -10.99 -8.12
CA SER A 471 -12.77 -10.48 -9.30
C SER A 471 -13.76 -9.98 -10.34
N ILE A 472 -13.44 -8.86 -10.97
CA ILE A 472 -14.22 -8.30 -12.08
C ILE A 472 -13.37 -8.19 -13.35
N ASN A 473 -13.81 -8.85 -14.41
CA ASN A 473 -13.08 -8.94 -15.69
C ASN A 473 -11.61 -9.41 -15.49
N GLY A 474 -11.40 -10.39 -14.61
CA GLY A 474 -10.08 -10.90 -14.24
C GLY A 474 -9.24 -9.98 -13.34
N ASN A 475 -9.80 -8.87 -12.86
CA ASN A 475 -9.14 -7.97 -11.91
C ASN A 475 -9.63 -8.27 -10.50
N ALA A 476 -8.72 -8.75 -9.66
CA ALA A 476 -8.97 -8.95 -8.25
C ALA A 476 -9.40 -7.64 -7.58
N ARG A 477 -10.41 -7.69 -6.73
CA ARG A 477 -11.01 -6.54 -6.05
C ARG A 477 -11.26 -6.85 -4.58
N TYR A 478 -10.87 -5.92 -3.72
CA TYR A 478 -11.33 -5.85 -2.34
C TYR A 478 -11.95 -4.47 -2.13
N GLU A 479 -13.20 -4.44 -1.66
CA GLU A 479 -14.01 -3.24 -1.68
C GLU A 479 -14.93 -3.15 -0.46
N LYS A 480 -15.02 -1.95 0.08
CA LYS A 480 -16.10 -1.52 0.98
C LYS A 480 -16.66 -0.19 0.50
N ILE A 481 -17.97 -0.13 0.35
CA ILE A 481 -18.70 1.10 0.06
C ILE A 481 -19.63 1.37 1.23
N PHE A 482 -19.57 2.57 1.77
CA PHE A 482 -20.38 2.95 2.92
C PHE A 482 -20.65 4.44 2.92
N LYS A 483 -21.64 4.85 3.73
CA LYS A 483 -21.92 6.26 4.00
C LYS A 483 -21.85 6.55 5.49
N VAL A 484 -21.39 7.75 5.82
CA VAL A 484 -21.23 8.23 7.19
C VAL A 484 -21.98 9.54 7.33
N ASP A 485 -22.75 9.64 8.41
CA ASP A 485 -23.47 10.85 8.81
C ASP A 485 -22.67 11.56 9.91
N PHE A 486 -22.01 12.67 9.57
CA PHE A 486 -21.17 13.47 10.48
C PHE A 486 -21.95 14.58 11.21
N THR A 487 -23.28 14.55 11.18
CA THR A 487 -24.14 15.54 11.87
C THR A 487 -24.20 15.34 13.38
#